data_AF-A0A0R1DTB0-F1
#
_entry.id   AF-A0A0R1DTB0-F1
#
_cell.length_a   1.000
_cell.length_b   1.000
_cell.length_c   1.000
_cell.angle_alpha   90.00
_cell.angle_beta   90.00
_cell.angle_gamma   90.00
#
_symmetry.space_group_name_H-M   'P 1'
#
loop_
_entity.id
_entity.type
_entity.pdbx_description
1 polymer ?
#
loop_
_entity_poly.entity_id
_entity_poly.type
_entity_poly.pdbx_seq_one_letter_code
_entity_poly.pdbx_strand_id
1 'polypeptide(L)'
;MPHTHDTFPEGSSSCSIDIGSQDSVILRSYGPKVTEDGEAREEQEKDQEKNDEPTDLLINPTAINCTSLSELNIQTDAFNTLKERTLFSLGYSTAGFYKKPKINKTPKKKVNLYQEIVSLVKRRAQTNSDITIGKERHPVHLMVLQSFSRMFRDMGNDLIVELPEEMITPRSFGLIYEWMIENKPILPRLGLLEVFHAATFLEIPQLVSQCKYCLDHGFTEDSAAMLYFEAKILKLDVIHLELLERVSAFFLTLVASKEFLRLPLKSMLLLIQSDMIGVNTELEVFMAAARWLSHHWPQRQGNITDAVSSIRFGLIPPWLLIRLQKPDVTSVGVGRIVAHPIVRQAIHDGIAYTTTRLFYGADREAFKLYLHKTGVKPPAQRTWIYDRKCPYHHRMQCRNTLDLTYDAFLEYLNYLQRQHRDYWKSLEPVDKSNVCISCQAKKSDLTKPNS
;
A
#
# COMPACT_ATOMS: atom_id res chain seq x y z
N MET A 1 35.81 -11.13 -11.26
CA MET A 1 35.58 -10.58 -9.89
C MET A 1 35.85 -11.69 -8.86
N PRO A 2 35.99 -11.36 -7.56
CA PRO A 2 35.91 -12.32 -6.48
C PRO A 2 34.64 -12.10 -5.62
N HIS A 3 33.46 -12.39 -6.17
CA HIS A 3 32.38 -12.87 -5.30
C HIS A 3 32.82 -14.26 -4.81
N THR A 4 33.31 -14.33 -3.58
CA THR A 4 33.40 -15.61 -2.88
C THR A 4 31.99 -16.21 -2.81
N HIS A 5 31.86 -17.52 -2.97
CA HIS A 5 30.67 -18.21 -2.46
C HIS A 5 30.45 -17.79 -1.01
N ASP A 6 29.17 -17.50 -0.68
CA ASP A 6 28.55 -17.48 0.65
C ASP A 6 27.45 -16.42 0.70
N THR A 7 26.34 -16.72 0.03
CA THR A 7 25.05 -16.07 0.25
C THR A 7 24.56 -16.45 1.64
N PHE A 8 24.46 -15.51 2.57
CA PHE A 8 23.84 -15.74 3.88
C PHE A 8 22.36 -15.32 3.86
N PRO A 9 21.41 -16.22 4.16
CA PRO A 9 20.08 -15.84 4.60
C PRO A 9 20.13 -15.40 6.08
N GLU A 10 19.49 -14.30 6.43
CA GLU A 10 19.38 -13.88 7.84
C GLU A 10 18.29 -14.71 8.55
N GLY A 11 18.71 -15.72 9.30
CA GLY A 11 17.84 -16.49 10.19
C GLY A 11 17.56 -15.73 11.48
N SER A 12 16.29 -15.65 11.86
CA SER A 12 15.83 -14.98 13.09
C SER A 12 16.36 -15.67 14.35
N SER A 13 17.34 -15.08 15.02
CA SER A 13 17.90 -15.57 16.29
C SER A 13 17.30 -14.83 17.49
N SER A 14 16.14 -15.29 17.96
CA SER A 14 15.59 -14.87 19.26
C SER A 14 16.41 -15.46 20.42
N CYS A 15 17.00 -14.60 21.25
CA CYS A 15 17.55 -14.99 22.56
C CYS A 15 16.99 -14.08 23.65
N SER A 16 16.28 -14.69 24.61
CA SER A 16 15.67 -14.01 25.75
C SER A 16 16.71 -13.57 26.78
N ILE A 17 16.47 -12.44 27.44
CA ILE A 17 17.15 -12.07 28.70
C ILE A 17 16.06 -11.60 29.66
N ASP A 18 15.71 -12.44 30.64
CA ASP A 18 14.86 -12.07 31.76
C ASP A 18 15.69 -11.37 32.84
N ILE A 19 15.38 -10.09 33.11
CA ILE A 19 15.59 -9.44 34.41
C ILE A 19 14.34 -8.59 34.67
N GLY A 20 13.71 -8.77 35.83
CA GLY A 20 12.43 -8.13 36.14
C GLY A 20 12.41 -7.30 37.43
N SER A 21 11.19 -6.94 37.83
CA SER A 21 10.78 -6.24 39.05
C SER A 21 10.72 -4.71 39.02
N GLN A 22 9.50 -4.20 39.26
CA GLN A 22 9.12 -2.91 39.87
C GLN A 22 9.49 -1.60 39.10
N ASP A 23 8.64 -0.57 39.06
CA ASP A 23 7.49 -0.24 39.91
C ASP A 23 6.18 0.05 39.15
N SER A 24 5.04 -0.04 39.86
CA SER A 24 3.70 0.25 39.34
C SER A 24 3.06 1.47 40.00
N VAL A 25 2.63 2.44 39.20
CA VAL A 25 1.85 3.61 39.68
C VAL A 25 0.35 3.37 39.44
N ILE A 26 -0.46 3.76 40.42
CA ILE A 26 -1.85 3.33 40.60
C ILE A 26 -2.84 4.25 39.85
N LEU A 27 -3.85 3.66 39.21
CA LEU A 27 -5.14 4.31 39.00
C LEU A 27 -6.29 3.36 39.38
N ARG A 28 -7.30 3.89 40.09
CA ARG A 28 -8.44 3.10 40.60
C ARG A 28 -9.61 3.08 39.63
N SER A 29 -10.32 1.95 39.59
CA SER A 29 -11.77 1.90 39.36
C SER A 29 -12.40 0.93 40.37
N TYR A 30 -13.68 1.13 40.70
CA TYR A 30 -14.40 0.35 41.71
C TYR A 30 -15.30 -0.70 41.05
N GLY A 31 -15.42 -1.87 41.67
CA GLY A 31 -16.45 -2.87 41.37
C GLY A 31 -16.64 -3.81 42.58
N PRO A 32 -17.86 -3.92 43.14
CA PRO A 32 -18.15 -4.87 44.23
C PRO A 32 -18.38 -6.28 43.68
N LYS A 33 -18.02 -7.31 44.46
CA LYS A 33 -18.32 -8.72 44.16
C LYS A 33 -19.75 -9.08 44.59
N VAL A 34 -20.36 -10.03 43.88
CA VAL A 34 -21.38 -10.95 44.41
C VAL A 34 -21.01 -12.36 43.96
N THR A 35 -21.06 -13.30 44.91
CA THR A 35 -20.75 -14.74 44.81
C THR A 35 -21.48 -15.41 46.00
N GLU A 36 -22.03 -16.63 45.94
CA GLU A 36 -22.15 -17.59 44.83
C GLU A 36 -23.36 -18.53 45.10
N ASP A 37 -23.25 -19.83 44.77
CA ASP A 37 -24.17 -20.95 45.03
C ASP A 37 -25.46 -20.95 44.15
N GLY A 38 -25.87 -22.04 43.48
CA GLY A 38 -25.45 -23.45 43.46
C GLY A 38 -26.72 -24.34 43.43
N GLU A 39 -26.87 -25.47 42.71
CA GLU A 39 -26.00 -26.30 41.85
C GLU A 39 -26.85 -26.80 40.62
N ALA A 40 -26.29 -27.18 39.46
CA ALA A 40 -26.05 -28.57 38.96
C ALA A 40 -27.19 -29.60 39.23
N ARG A 41 -27.63 -30.54 38.36
CA ARG A 41 -27.24 -31.17 37.05
C ARG A 41 -28.55 -31.74 36.40
N GLU A 42 -28.69 -32.51 35.30
CA GLU A 42 -27.87 -33.25 34.29
C GLU A 42 -28.77 -33.43 33.02
N GLU A 43 -28.36 -33.10 31.79
CA GLU A 43 -27.83 -33.95 30.69
C GLU A 43 -28.83 -34.60 29.68
N GLN A 44 -28.30 -34.90 28.47
CA GLN A 44 -28.87 -35.57 27.26
C GLN A 44 -29.89 -34.75 26.43
N GLU A 45 -29.58 -34.22 25.24
CA GLU A 45 -29.10 -34.79 23.94
C GLU A 45 -30.20 -35.44 23.04
N LYS A 46 -30.76 -34.70 22.05
CA LYS A 46 -30.29 -34.73 20.63
C LYS A 46 -31.09 -33.91 19.61
N ASP A 47 -30.33 -33.35 18.66
CA ASP A 47 -30.57 -33.10 17.22
C ASP A 47 -31.99 -32.80 16.69
N GLN A 48 -32.18 -31.60 16.11
CA GLN A 48 -32.29 -31.44 14.64
C GLN A 48 -32.26 -29.97 14.16
N GLU A 49 -31.87 -29.75 12.90
CA GLU A 49 -31.68 -28.44 12.27
C GLU A 49 -33.01 -27.77 11.84
N LYS A 50 -33.15 -26.43 12.02
CA LYS A 50 -33.16 -25.43 10.91
C LYS A 50 -33.65 -24.01 11.29
N ASN A 51 -33.01 -23.02 10.65
CA ASN A 51 -33.52 -21.70 10.26
C ASN A 51 -34.01 -20.73 11.36
N ASP A 52 -33.14 -19.79 11.76
CA ASP A 52 -33.53 -18.51 12.37
C ASP A 52 -33.48 -17.36 11.34
N GLU A 53 -34.61 -16.66 11.17
CA GLU A 53 -34.71 -15.27 10.67
C GLU A 53 -35.92 -14.60 11.40
N PRO A 54 -35.95 -13.27 11.55
CA PRO A 54 -35.86 -12.73 12.92
C PRO A 54 -37.16 -12.23 13.57
N THR A 55 -37.10 -12.08 14.89
CA THR A 55 -38.20 -11.64 15.76
C THR A 55 -38.54 -10.15 15.59
N ASP A 56 -39.71 -9.87 15.01
CA ASP A 56 -40.30 -8.54 14.94
C ASP A 56 -41.14 -8.27 16.21
N LEU A 57 -40.53 -7.79 17.30
CA LEU A 57 -41.26 -7.31 18.50
C LEU A 57 -40.57 -6.12 19.20
N LEU A 58 -40.86 -4.90 18.71
CA LEU A 58 -41.03 -3.75 19.60
C LEU A 58 -42.53 -3.54 19.85
N ILE A 59 -42.98 -3.75 21.08
CA ILE A 59 -43.98 -2.93 21.80
C ILE A 59 -44.11 -3.46 23.23
N ASN A 60 -44.25 -2.55 24.19
CA ASN A 60 -44.09 -2.82 25.61
C ASN A 60 -45.33 -3.54 26.20
N PRO A 61 -45.19 -4.69 26.92
CA PRO A 61 -46.32 -5.36 27.58
C PRO A 61 -46.76 -4.67 28.89
N THR A 62 -46.18 -3.53 29.27
CA THR A 62 -46.62 -2.67 30.39
C THR A 62 -47.94 -1.92 30.11
N ALA A 63 -48.83 -2.52 29.32
CA ALA A 63 -50.19 -2.08 29.16
C ALA A 63 -50.99 -2.33 30.45
N ILE A 64 -51.22 -1.25 31.20
CA ILE A 64 -52.37 -1.12 32.11
C ILE A 64 -52.35 -2.12 33.29
N ASN A 65 -51.29 -2.08 34.10
CA ASN A 65 -51.40 -2.46 35.52
C ASN A 65 -52.17 -1.36 36.29
N CYS A 66 -53.47 -1.24 36.03
CA CYS A 66 -54.39 -0.54 36.93
C CYS A 66 -54.89 -1.55 37.97
N THR A 67 -54.43 -1.37 39.21
CA THR A 67 -54.60 -2.33 40.30
C THR A 67 -56.07 -2.52 40.72
N SER A 68 -56.40 -3.76 41.07
CA SER A 68 -57.59 -4.25 41.82
C SER A 68 -58.73 -3.25 42.08
N LEU A 69 -59.88 -3.45 41.41
CA LEU A 69 -61.11 -2.73 41.70
C LEU A 69 -61.80 -3.32 42.95
N SER A 70 -61.19 -3.07 44.10
CA SER A 70 -61.65 -3.46 45.44
C SER A 70 -61.46 -2.27 46.39
N GLU A 71 -62.51 -1.91 47.13
CA GLU A 71 -62.49 -0.86 48.18
C GLU A 71 -62.37 0.62 47.73
N LEU A 72 -63.28 1.06 46.85
CA LEU A 72 -63.85 2.42 47.01
C LEU A 72 -65.38 2.33 47.03
N ASN A 73 -65.94 2.46 48.22
CA ASN A 73 -67.36 2.28 48.51
C ASN A 73 -68.15 3.56 48.21
N ILE A 74 -68.83 3.60 47.06
CA ILE A 74 -69.72 4.71 46.68
C ILE A 74 -71.14 4.18 46.56
N GLN A 75 -72.01 4.62 47.47
CA GLN A 75 -73.45 4.45 47.33
C GLN A 75 -73.98 5.37 46.23
N THR A 76 -74.74 4.82 45.28
CA THR A 76 -75.59 5.60 44.37
C THR A 76 -76.95 4.93 44.22
N ASP A 77 -78.01 5.74 44.24
CA ASP A 77 -79.39 5.29 44.24
C ASP A 77 -79.85 4.67 42.91
N ALA A 78 -81.04 4.06 42.94
CA ALA A 78 -81.61 3.22 41.89
C ALA A 78 -82.00 3.97 40.58
N PHE A 79 -81.01 4.46 39.84
CA PHE A 79 -81.18 5.15 38.55
C PHE A 79 -80.82 4.32 37.31
N ASN A 80 -80.31 3.09 37.47
CA ASN A 80 -80.06 2.17 36.35
C ASN A 80 -80.86 0.87 36.50
N THR A 81 -82.02 0.80 35.86
CA THR A 81 -82.79 -0.45 35.63
C THR A 81 -82.32 -1.19 34.38
N LEU A 82 -81.23 -0.75 33.74
CA LEU A 82 -80.68 -1.34 32.54
C LEU A 82 -79.98 -2.68 32.87
N LYS A 83 -80.63 -3.79 32.53
CA LYS A 83 -80.07 -5.13 32.76
C LYS A 83 -78.84 -5.36 31.86
N GLU A 84 -77.66 -5.41 32.47
CA GLU A 84 -76.39 -5.51 31.77
C GLU A 84 -76.33 -6.69 30.78
N ARG A 85 -75.76 -6.43 29.60
CA ARG A 85 -75.59 -7.40 28.51
C ARG A 85 -74.27 -7.14 27.80
N THR A 86 -73.51 -8.20 27.52
CA THR A 86 -72.30 -8.11 26.70
C THR A 86 -72.66 -7.72 25.26
N LEU A 87 -71.78 -6.99 24.58
CA LEU A 87 -71.96 -6.63 23.16
C LEU A 87 -72.27 -7.84 22.26
N PHE A 88 -71.67 -9.00 22.54
CA PHE A 88 -71.95 -10.25 21.84
C PHE A 88 -73.41 -10.72 22.02
N SER A 89 -73.97 -10.61 23.23
CA SER A 89 -75.39 -10.92 23.51
C SER A 89 -76.38 -9.85 23.03
N LEU A 90 -75.87 -8.73 22.51
CA LEU A 90 -76.62 -7.74 21.73
C LEU A 90 -76.45 -7.93 20.21
N GLY A 91 -75.78 -9.01 19.77
CA GLY A 91 -75.61 -9.37 18.36
C GLY A 91 -74.34 -8.81 17.69
N TYR A 92 -73.52 -8.04 18.42
CA TYR A 92 -72.26 -7.49 17.87
C TYR A 92 -71.15 -8.54 17.94
N SER A 93 -70.95 -9.25 16.83
CA SER A 93 -69.83 -10.18 16.64
C SER A 93 -68.65 -9.51 15.91
N THR A 94 -67.43 -9.81 16.33
CA THR A 94 -66.19 -9.42 15.62
C THR A 94 -66.03 -10.13 14.27
N ALA A 95 -66.81 -11.18 13.99
CA ALA A 95 -66.84 -11.88 12.71
C ALA A 95 -67.52 -11.10 11.56
N GLY A 96 -67.75 -9.79 11.73
CA GLY A 96 -68.19 -8.89 10.68
C GLY A 96 -67.07 -8.65 9.65
N PHE A 97 -66.96 -9.54 8.65
CA PHE A 97 -66.06 -9.34 7.51
C PHE A 97 -66.23 -7.94 6.91
N TYR A 98 -65.13 -7.18 6.82
CA TYR A 98 -65.10 -5.88 6.16
C TYR A 98 -65.67 -6.00 4.74
N LYS A 99 -66.90 -5.51 4.55
CA LYS A 99 -67.48 -5.28 3.21
C LYS A 99 -66.60 -4.24 2.52
N LYS A 100 -65.64 -4.71 1.72
CA LYS A 100 -64.79 -3.85 0.88
C LYS A 100 -65.71 -2.89 0.12
N PRO A 101 -65.56 -1.56 0.26
CA PRO A 101 -66.26 -0.63 -0.63
C PRO A 101 -65.89 -0.99 -2.08
N LYS A 102 -66.83 -0.80 -3.02
CA LYS A 102 -66.61 -1.09 -4.45
C LYS A 102 -65.66 -0.06 -5.08
N ILE A 103 -64.40 -0.08 -4.66
CA ILE A 103 -63.30 0.64 -5.26
C ILE A 103 -62.99 -0.09 -6.58
N ASN A 104 -63.60 0.38 -7.67
CA ASN A 104 -63.36 -0.11 -9.04
C ASN A 104 -61.99 0.37 -9.59
N LYS A 105 -60.97 0.36 -8.73
CA LYS A 105 -59.56 0.46 -9.09
C LYS A 105 -58.91 -0.77 -8.49
N THR A 106 -58.37 -1.64 -9.35
CA THR A 106 -57.48 -2.72 -8.91
C THR A 106 -56.40 -2.09 -8.00
N PRO A 107 -56.15 -2.64 -6.81
CA PRO A 107 -55.10 -2.10 -5.96
C PRO A 107 -53.79 -2.19 -6.73
N LYS A 108 -53.16 -1.05 -7.04
CA LYS A 108 -51.84 -1.02 -7.68
C LYS A 108 -50.94 -1.97 -6.89
N LYS A 109 -50.42 -3.00 -7.55
CA LYS A 109 -49.56 -4.03 -6.93
C LYS A 109 -48.53 -3.31 -6.06
N LYS A 110 -48.49 -3.62 -4.75
CA LYS A 110 -47.58 -2.96 -3.80
C LYS A 110 -46.18 -2.96 -4.42
N VAL A 111 -45.66 -1.78 -4.72
CA VAL A 111 -44.34 -1.62 -5.34
C VAL A 111 -43.31 -2.10 -4.33
N ASN A 112 -42.31 -2.84 -4.78
CA ASN A 112 -41.21 -3.22 -3.92
C ASN A 112 -40.39 -1.95 -3.61
N LEU A 113 -40.52 -1.45 -2.37
CA LEU A 113 -39.93 -0.17 -1.95
C LEU A 113 -38.40 -0.18 -2.11
N TYR A 114 -37.75 -1.30 -1.83
CA TYR A 114 -36.31 -1.46 -2.01
C TYR A 114 -35.91 -1.32 -3.49
N GLN A 115 -36.65 -1.93 -4.42
CA GLN A 115 -36.39 -1.79 -5.85
C GLN A 115 -36.54 -0.34 -6.33
N GLU A 116 -37.50 0.42 -5.80
CA GLU A 116 -37.68 1.82 -6.22
C GLU A 116 -36.69 2.79 -5.52
N ILE A 117 -36.24 2.50 -4.30
CA ILE A 117 -35.11 3.20 -3.68
C ILE A 117 -33.83 2.96 -4.48
N VAL A 118 -33.52 1.70 -4.84
CA VAL A 118 -32.34 1.37 -5.67
C VAL A 118 -32.45 2.03 -7.05
N SER A 119 -33.64 2.09 -7.65
CA SER A 119 -33.83 2.75 -8.95
C SER A 119 -33.73 4.28 -8.86
N LEU A 120 -34.13 4.92 -7.75
CA LEU A 120 -33.90 6.35 -7.49
C LEU A 120 -32.40 6.65 -7.29
N VAL A 121 -31.72 5.86 -6.47
CA VAL A 121 -30.27 5.98 -6.20
C VAL A 121 -29.45 5.82 -7.48
N LYS A 122 -29.72 4.80 -8.30
CA LYS A 122 -29.05 4.62 -9.61
C LYS A 122 -29.38 5.72 -10.62
N ARG A 123 -30.54 6.39 -10.50
CA ARG A 123 -30.90 7.58 -11.29
C ARG A 123 -30.35 8.90 -10.71
N ARG A 124 -29.69 8.86 -9.54
CA ARG A 124 -29.28 10.04 -8.73
C ARG A 124 -30.42 11.07 -8.56
N ALA A 125 -31.65 10.57 -8.40
CA ALA A 125 -32.86 11.38 -8.39
C ALA A 125 -33.42 11.53 -6.98
N GLN A 126 -33.79 12.75 -6.58
CA GLN A 126 -34.22 13.09 -5.21
C GLN A 126 -33.11 12.83 -4.16
N THR A 127 -31.90 13.32 -4.46
CA THR A 127 -30.78 13.45 -3.52
C THR A 127 -31.16 14.35 -2.34
N ASN A 128 -30.62 14.07 -1.16
CA ASN A 128 -31.01 14.72 0.10
C ASN A 128 -29.84 15.40 0.84
N SER A 129 -28.63 15.35 0.28
CA SER A 129 -27.45 16.05 0.79
C SER A 129 -26.58 16.50 -0.39
N ASP A 130 -25.91 17.65 -0.26
CA ASP A 130 -24.95 18.17 -1.24
C ASP A 130 -23.55 18.20 -0.61
N ILE A 131 -22.61 17.46 -1.20
CA ILE A 131 -21.20 17.50 -0.80
C ILE A 131 -20.45 18.50 -1.68
N THR A 132 -19.74 19.44 -1.04
CA THR A 132 -18.93 20.45 -1.74
C THR A 132 -17.45 20.11 -1.61
N ILE A 133 -16.73 20.10 -2.75
CA ILE A 133 -15.29 19.82 -2.81
C ILE A 133 -14.64 20.91 -3.66
N GLY A 134 -13.93 21.84 -3.01
CA GLY A 134 -13.33 23.00 -3.64
C GLY A 134 -14.38 23.93 -4.28
N LYS A 135 -14.70 23.70 -5.56
CA LYS A 135 -15.72 24.43 -6.33
C LYS A 135 -16.81 23.54 -6.92
N GLU A 136 -16.68 22.22 -6.84
CA GLU A 136 -17.67 21.28 -7.35
C GLU A 136 -18.67 20.89 -6.26
N ARG A 137 -19.90 20.60 -6.67
CA ARG A 137 -20.96 20.08 -5.79
C ARG A 137 -21.44 18.73 -6.31
N HIS A 138 -21.50 17.76 -5.41
CA HIS A 138 -21.94 16.41 -5.69
C HIS A 138 -23.26 16.14 -4.94
N PRO A 139 -24.41 16.16 -5.62
CA PRO A 139 -25.69 15.78 -5.02
C PRO A 139 -25.70 14.27 -4.74
N VAL A 140 -26.02 13.91 -3.49
CA VAL A 140 -25.89 12.55 -2.96
C VAL A 140 -27.09 12.10 -2.12
N HIS A 141 -27.19 10.79 -1.92
CA HIS A 141 -28.09 10.17 -0.95
C HIS A 141 -27.30 9.85 0.32
N LEU A 142 -27.53 10.60 1.40
CA LEU A 142 -26.73 10.52 2.63
C LEU A 142 -26.74 9.12 3.25
N MET A 143 -27.87 8.40 3.17
CA MET A 143 -27.99 7.00 3.62
C MET A 143 -26.99 6.06 2.93
N VAL A 144 -26.64 6.30 1.65
CA VAL A 144 -25.66 5.48 0.93
C VAL A 144 -24.28 5.70 1.54
N LEU A 145 -23.90 6.96 1.77
CA LEU A 145 -22.63 7.31 2.39
C LEU A 145 -22.53 6.77 3.81
N GLN A 146 -23.53 7.00 4.66
CA GLN A 146 -23.62 6.46 6.04
C GLN A 146 -23.53 4.93 6.10
N SER A 147 -23.97 4.22 5.05
CA SER A 147 -23.90 2.74 4.99
C SER A 147 -22.46 2.23 4.84
N PHE A 148 -21.63 2.93 4.05
CA PHE A 148 -20.28 2.49 3.67
C PHE A 148 -19.14 3.21 4.43
N SER A 149 -19.34 4.48 4.78
CA SER A 149 -18.38 5.34 5.49
C SER A 149 -18.70 5.43 6.98
N ARG A 150 -17.67 5.38 7.83
CA ARG A 150 -17.80 5.71 9.26
C ARG A 150 -17.85 7.21 9.49
N MET A 151 -16.96 7.96 8.85
CA MET A 151 -16.91 9.43 8.94
C MET A 151 -18.28 10.09 8.66
N PHE A 152 -19.03 9.65 7.64
CA PHE A 152 -20.39 10.15 7.37
C PHE A 152 -21.47 9.65 8.34
N ARG A 153 -21.23 8.56 9.06
CA ARG A 153 -22.11 8.04 10.12
C ARG A 153 -21.96 8.87 11.39
N ASP A 154 -20.73 9.25 11.71
CA ASP A 154 -20.39 9.97 12.94
C ASP A 154 -20.67 11.49 12.81
N MET A 155 -20.66 12.05 11.59
CA MET A 155 -21.16 13.41 11.30
C MET A 155 -22.71 13.54 11.32
N GLY A 156 -23.46 12.46 11.52
CA GLY A 156 -24.92 12.53 11.64
C GLY A 156 -25.63 12.88 10.33
N ASN A 157 -26.60 13.79 10.38
CA ASN A 157 -27.59 14.04 9.32
C ASN A 157 -27.42 15.41 8.61
N ASP A 158 -26.20 15.92 8.54
CA ASP A 158 -25.93 17.22 7.90
C ASP A 158 -26.21 17.20 6.38
N LEU A 159 -27.03 18.16 5.95
CA LEU A 159 -27.53 18.25 4.57
C LEU A 159 -26.52 18.87 3.60
N ILE A 160 -25.51 19.57 4.11
CA ILE A 160 -24.43 20.19 3.33
C ILE A 160 -23.12 19.89 4.06
N VAL A 161 -22.19 19.25 3.38
CA VAL A 161 -20.87 18.90 3.95
C VAL A 161 -19.77 19.38 3.00
N GLU A 162 -18.80 20.13 3.53
CA GLU A 162 -17.61 20.55 2.79
C GLU A 162 -16.44 19.62 3.10
N LEU A 163 -15.74 19.13 2.07
CA LEU A 163 -14.60 18.21 2.22
C LEU A 163 -13.31 18.86 1.69
N PRO A 164 -12.16 18.65 2.35
CA PRO A 164 -10.90 19.28 1.96
C PRO A 164 -10.33 18.70 0.66
N GLU A 165 -10.10 19.58 -0.32
CA GLU A 165 -9.56 19.24 -1.66
C GLU A 165 -8.15 18.62 -1.62
N GLU A 166 -7.40 18.81 -0.53
CA GLU A 166 -6.11 18.12 -0.31
C GLU A 166 -6.26 16.62 -0.02
N MET A 167 -7.38 16.18 0.56
CA MET A 167 -7.63 14.77 0.93
C MET A 167 -8.53 14.04 -0.07
N ILE A 168 -9.38 14.76 -0.81
CA ILE A 168 -10.35 14.20 -1.75
C ILE A 168 -10.43 15.09 -2.99
N THR A 169 -10.23 14.52 -4.18
CA THR A 169 -10.50 15.20 -5.44
C THR A 169 -11.97 15.01 -5.83
N PRO A 170 -12.63 15.97 -6.52
CA PRO A 170 -14.00 15.78 -7.04
C PRO A 170 -14.14 14.49 -7.88
N ARG A 171 -13.07 14.15 -8.62
CA ARG A 171 -12.93 12.88 -9.35
C ARG A 171 -12.95 11.66 -8.43
N SER A 172 -12.12 11.62 -7.38
CA SER A 172 -12.04 10.45 -6.51
C SER A 172 -13.34 10.27 -5.72
N PHE A 173 -13.97 11.36 -5.28
CA PHE A 173 -15.31 11.29 -4.69
C PHE A 173 -16.36 10.74 -5.68
N GLY A 174 -16.36 11.22 -6.93
CA GLY A 174 -17.26 10.73 -7.97
C GLY A 174 -17.15 9.22 -8.21
N LEU A 175 -15.90 8.70 -8.27
CA LEU A 175 -15.60 7.27 -8.41
C LEU A 175 -16.00 6.46 -7.16
N ILE A 176 -15.78 7.00 -5.96
CA ILE A 176 -16.18 6.36 -4.70
C ILE A 176 -17.71 6.23 -4.61
N TYR A 177 -18.44 7.30 -4.95
CA TYR A 177 -19.90 7.30 -4.91
C TYR A 177 -20.53 6.44 -6.03
N GLU A 178 -19.88 6.34 -7.19
CA GLU A 178 -20.25 5.35 -8.22
C GLU A 178 -19.99 3.91 -7.75
N TRP A 179 -18.86 3.65 -7.07
CA TRP A 179 -18.55 2.35 -6.46
C TRP A 179 -19.61 1.91 -5.43
N MET A 180 -20.17 2.84 -4.65
CA MET A 180 -21.25 2.55 -3.68
C MET A 180 -22.62 2.23 -4.33
N ILE A 181 -22.83 2.65 -5.57
CA ILE A 181 -24.14 2.57 -6.26
C ILE A 181 -24.21 1.37 -7.22
N GLU A 182 -23.08 0.90 -7.74
CA GLU A 182 -23.07 -0.21 -8.69
C GLU A 182 -23.03 -1.59 -8.02
N ASN A 183 -23.75 -2.55 -8.59
CA ASN A 183 -23.86 -3.92 -8.06
C ASN A 183 -22.58 -4.73 -8.25
N LYS A 184 -21.73 -4.30 -9.18
CA LYS A 184 -20.42 -4.88 -9.53
C LYS A 184 -19.46 -3.74 -9.89
N PRO A 185 -18.98 -2.95 -8.91
CA PRO A 185 -18.18 -1.78 -9.19
C PRO A 185 -16.80 -2.18 -9.72
N ILE A 186 -16.31 -1.47 -10.74
CA ILE A 186 -15.02 -1.73 -11.38
C ILE A 186 -14.10 -0.56 -11.06
N LEU A 187 -13.11 -0.78 -10.19
CA LEU A 187 -12.13 0.25 -9.84
C LEU A 187 -11.19 0.54 -11.04
N PRO A 188 -11.08 1.79 -11.49
CA PRO A 188 -10.19 2.13 -12.59
C PRO A 188 -8.72 2.04 -12.16
N ARG A 189 -7.84 1.60 -13.07
CA ARG A 189 -6.38 1.60 -12.85
C ARG A 189 -5.79 3.01 -12.67
N LEU A 190 -6.44 4.03 -13.23
CA LEU A 190 -5.98 5.42 -13.23
C LEU A 190 -6.72 6.21 -12.14
N GLY A 191 -5.97 6.71 -11.15
CA GLY A 191 -6.53 7.33 -9.95
C GLY A 191 -6.93 6.33 -8.86
N LEU A 192 -6.42 5.08 -8.91
CA LEU A 192 -6.68 4.10 -7.85
C LEU A 192 -6.09 4.58 -6.51
N LEU A 193 -4.96 5.28 -6.52
CA LEU A 193 -4.37 5.82 -5.30
C LEU A 193 -5.10 7.07 -4.81
N GLU A 194 -5.65 7.90 -5.71
CA GLU A 194 -6.58 8.98 -5.34
C GLU A 194 -7.80 8.40 -4.60
N VAL A 195 -8.37 7.30 -5.13
CA VAL A 195 -9.49 6.58 -4.52
C VAL A 195 -9.09 5.89 -3.22
N PHE A 196 -7.90 5.30 -3.12
CA PHE A 196 -7.39 4.72 -1.87
C PHE A 196 -7.23 5.78 -0.77
N HIS A 197 -6.62 6.92 -1.09
CA HIS A 197 -6.38 8.02 -0.15
C HIS A 197 -7.72 8.59 0.34
N ALA A 198 -8.62 8.93 -0.58
CA ALA A 198 -9.95 9.42 -0.24
C ALA A 198 -10.80 8.37 0.51
N ALA A 199 -10.76 7.09 0.15
CA ALA A 199 -11.48 6.03 0.89
C ALA A 199 -10.90 5.78 2.29
N THR A 200 -9.63 6.08 2.52
CA THR A 200 -8.99 6.03 3.84
C THR A 200 -9.46 7.20 4.70
N PHE A 201 -9.46 8.44 4.17
CA PHE A 201 -9.98 9.62 4.86
C PHE A 201 -11.49 9.53 5.15
N LEU A 202 -12.28 9.02 4.19
CA LEU A 202 -13.72 8.79 4.35
C LEU A 202 -14.04 7.59 5.26
N GLU A 203 -13.04 6.87 5.77
CA GLU A 203 -13.21 5.63 6.54
C GLU A 203 -14.19 4.63 5.89
N ILE A 204 -13.84 4.12 4.70
CA ILE A 204 -14.61 3.10 3.97
C ILE A 204 -13.79 1.79 3.92
N PRO A 205 -13.83 0.92 4.96
CA PRO A 205 -12.86 -0.18 5.11
C PRO A 205 -12.91 -1.20 3.98
N GLN A 206 -14.10 -1.45 3.44
CA GLN A 206 -14.32 -2.37 2.32
C GLN A 206 -13.60 -1.89 1.05
N LEU A 207 -13.68 -0.60 0.73
CA LEU A 207 -13.03 -0.01 -0.44
C LEU A 207 -11.51 0.10 -0.22
N VAL A 208 -11.05 0.51 0.97
CA VAL A 208 -9.62 0.48 1.32
C VAL A 208 -9.03 -0.93 1.13
N SER A 209 -9.75 -1.97 1.56
CA SER A 209 -9.34 -3.37 1.39
C SER A 209 -9.31 -3.82 -0.08
N GLN A 210 -10.32 -3.44 -0.87
CA GLN A 210 -10.34 -3.72 -2.33
C GLN A 210 -9.21 -2.97 -3.06
N CYS A 211 -8.98 -1.69 -2.75
CA CYS A 211 -7.89 -0.92 -3.32
C CYS A 211 -6.53 -1.52 -2.95
N LYS A 212 -6.29 -1.95 -1.71
CA LYS A 212 -5.05 -2.67 -1.35
C LYS A 212 -4.92 -3.98 -2.11
N TYR A 213 -5.96 -4.83 -2.15
CA TYR A 213 -5.94 -6.05 -2.93
C TYR A 213 -5.62 -5.80 -4.42
N CYS A 214 -6.16 -4.73 -5.00
CA CYS A 214 -5.85 -4.29 -6.36
C CYS A 214 -4.41 -3.76 -6.53
N LEU A 215 -3.83 -3.08 -5.55
CA LEU A 215 -2.40 -2.70 -5.55
C LEU A 215 -1.51 -3.94 -5.48
N ASP A 216 -1.84 -4.87 -4.60
CA ASP A 216 -1.08 -6.10 -4.35
C ASP A 216 -1.12 -7.05 -5.57
N HIS A 217 -2.29 -7.30 -6.16
CA HIS A 217 -2.49 -8.34 -7.19
C HIS A 217 -2.79 -7.81 -8.59
N GLY A 218 -3.23 -6.55 -8.72
CA GLY A 218 -3.75 -6.00 -9.97
C GLY A 218 -2.70 -5.39 -10.90
N PHE A 219 -1.49 -5.08 -10.42
CA PHE A 219 -0.47 -4.36 -11.19
C PHE A 219 0.80 -5.18 -11.41
N THR A 220 1.31 -5.10 -12.64
CA THR A 220 2.66 -5.49 -13.03
C THR A 220 3.68 -4.43 -12.58
N GLU A 221 4.95 -4.81 -12.38
CA GLU A 221 6.01 -3.93 -11.83
C GLU A 221 6.26 -2.65 -12.66
N ASP A 222 6.05 -2.71 -13.97
CA ASP A 222 6.06 -1.57 -14.89
C ASP A 222 4.99 -0.49 -14.57
N SER A 223 3.90 -0.85 -13.88
CA SER A 223 2.95 0.09 -13.30
C SER A 223 3.32 0.50 -11.87
N ALA A 224 4.05 -0.33 -11.11
CA ALA A 224 4.49 0.00 -9.76
C ALA A 224 5.39 1.25 -9.73
N ALA A 225 6.23 1.45 -10.75
CA ALA A 225 7.02 2.67 -10.90
C ALA A 225 6.15 3.94 -11.05
N MET A 226 5.04 3.88 -11.79
CA MET A 226 4.11 5.02 -11.92
C MET A 226 3.30 5.24 -10.65
N LEU A 227 2.81 4.16 -10.03
CA LEU A 227 2.13 4.20 -8.74
C LEU A 227 3.04 4.75 -7.63
N TYR A 228 4.35 4.49 -7.67
CA TYR A 228 5.34 5.06 -6.74
C TYR A 228 5.42 6.60 -6.83
N PHE A 229 5.29 7.17 -8.03
CA PHE A 229 5.17 8.63 -8.23
C PHE A 229 3.80 9.16 -7.76
N GLU A 230 2.70 8.49 -8.11
CA GLU A 230 1.33 8.87 -7.74
C GLU A 230 1.12 8.84 -6.21
N ALA A 231 1.52 7.75 -5.54
CA ALA A 231 1.46 7.57 -4.09
C ALA A 231 2.25 8.67 -3.36
N LYS A 232 3.38 9.08 -3.92
CA LYS A 232 4.20 10.17 -3.37
C LYS A 232 3.52 11.54 -3.50
N ILE A 233 2.88 11.83 -4.64
CA ILE A 233 2.12 13.07 -4.82
C ILE A 233 1.00 13.14 -3.76
N LEU A 234 0.38 12.00 -3.48
CA LEU A 234 -0.67 11.81 -2.47
C LEU A 234 -0.14 11.57 -1.04
N LYS A 235 1.16 11.75 -0.79
CA LYS A 235 1.83 11.61 0.52
C LYS A 235 1.61 10.25 1.22
N LEU A 236 1.36 9.19 0.47
CA LEU A 236 1.11 7.82 0.97
C LEU A 236 2.44 7.10 1.31
N ASP A 237 3.11 7.54 2.37
CA ASP A 237 4.48 7.10 2.73
C ASP A 237 4.64 5.57 2.84
N VAL A 238 3.65 4.83 3.37
CA VAL A 238 3.72 3.36 3.50
C VAL A 238 3.70 2.67 2.14
N ILE A 239 2.72 2.99 1.29
CA ILE A 239 2.54 2.39 -0.04
C ILE A 239 3.72 2.77 -0.96
N HIS A 240 4.30 3.96 -0.79
CA HIS A 240 5.52 4.38 -1.49
C HIS A 240 6.72 3.45 -1.22
N LEU A 241 6.80 2.83 -0.04
CA LEU A 241 7.82 1.86 0.33
C LEU A 241 7.46 0.44 -0.15
N GLU A 242 6.21 0.00 -0.01
CA GLU A 242 5.76 -1.30 -0.57
C GLU A 242 5.95 -1.37 -2.09
N LEU A 243 5.76 -0.25 -2.80
CA LEU A 243 6.03 -0.15 -4.25
C LEU A 243 7.52 -0.04 -4.60
N LEU A 244 8.39 0.36 -3.67
CA LEU A 244 9.83 0.48 -3.90
C LEU A 244 10.49 -0.88 -4.14
N GLU A 245 10.07 -1.90 -3.41
CA GLU A 245 10.56 -3.28 -3.60
C GLU A 245 10.22 -3.80 -5.01
N ARG A 246 9.08 -3.38 -5.56
CA ARG A 246 8.65 -3.66 -6.95
C ARG A 246 9.33 -2.81 -8.01
N VAL A 247 10.07 -1.76 -7.63
CA VAL A 247 10.92 -0.98 -8.54
C VAL A 247 12.33 -1.61 -8.66
N SER A 248 12.66 -2.63 -7.86
CA SER A 248 13.94 -3.37 -7.87
C SER A 248 14.45 -3.71 -9.27
N ALA A 249 13.81 -4.64 -9.98
CA ALA A 249 14.20 -5.06 -11.33
C ALA A 249 14.03 -3.97 -12.39
N PHE A 250 13.23 -2.93 -12.10
CA PHE A 250 12.97 -1.80 -13.00
C PHE A 250 13.94 -0.62 -12.82
N PHE A 251 14.80 -0.62 -11.79
CA PHE A 251 15.60 0.54 -11.40
C PHE A 251 16.42 1.15 -12.55
N LEU A 252 17.17 0.36 -13.32
CA LEU A 252 17.97 0.89 -14.44
C LEU A 252 17.10 1.41 -15.60
N THR A 253 15.91 0.85 -15.81
CA THR A 253 14.91 1.36 -16.77
C THR A 253 14.31 2.68 -16.30
N LEU A 254 14.03 2.80 -15.00
CA LEU A 254 13.64 4.07 -14.38
C LEU A 254 14.76 5.10 -14.50
N VAL A 255 16.03 4.74 -14.22
CA VAL A 255 17.18 5.63 -14.44
C VAL A 255 17.25 6.08 -15.90
N ALA A 256 16.96 5.23 -16.88
CA ALA A 256 16.96 5.61 -18.29
C ALA A 256 15.90 6.68 -18.66
N SER A 257 14.83 6.84 -17.88
CA SER A 257 13.69 7.74 -18.15
C SER A 257 14.00 9.24 -18.01
N LYS A 258 13.00 10.09 -18.31
CA LYS A 258 12.98 11.53 -17.97
C LYS A 258 12.40 11.78 -16.57
N GLU A 259 11.66 10.82 -16.06
CA GLU A 259 10.86 10.88 -14.83
C GLU A 259 11.81 10.78 -13.62
N PHE A 260 12.83 9.92 -13.71
CA PHE A 260 13.96 9.90 -12.79
C PHE A 260 14.71 11.23 -12.74
N LEU A 261 14.96 11.88 -13.89
CA LEU A 261 15.65 13.18 -13.96
C LEU A 261 14.85 14.30 -13.26
N ARG A 262 13.52 14.20 -13.29
CA ARG A 262 12.55 15.10 -12.65
C ARG A 262 12.34 14.81 -11.16
N LEU A 263 12.86 13.70 -10.60
CA LEU A 263 12.79 13.44 -9.15
C LEU A 263 13.40 14.61 -8.36
N PRO A 264 12.77 15.07 -7.27
CA PRO A 264 13.41 15.90 -6.26
C PRO A 264 14.26 15.03 -5.32
N LEU A 265 15.22 15.66 -4.64
CA LEU A 265 16.28 15.02 -3.86
C LEU A 265 15.79 13.86 -2.97
N LYS A 266 14.86 14.08 -2.05
CA LYS A 266 14.43 13.09 -1.03
C LYS A 266 14.12 11.71 -1.63
N SER A 267 13.44 11.65 -2.78
CA SER A 267 13.12 10.36 -3.42
C SER A 267 14.27 9.81 -4.25
N MET A 268 15.08 10.66 -4.90
CA MET A 268 16.28 10.19 -5.58
C MET A 268 17.25 9.54 -4.59
N LEU A 269 17.43 10.13 -3.40
CA LEU A 269 18.18 9.53 -2.29
C LEU A 269 17.54 8.21 -1.81
N LEU A 270 16.23 8.20 -1.53
CA LEU A 270 15.50 7.01 -1.09
C LEU A 270 15.58 5.84 -2.08
N LEU A 271 15.61 6.11 -3.40
CA LEU A 271 15.93 5.10 -4.41
C LEU A 271 17.36 4.57 -4.25
N ILE A 272 18.38 5.43 -4.27
CA ILE A 272 19.80 4.98 -4.27
C ILE A 272 20.28 4.46 -2.90
N GLN A 273 19.57 4.75 -1.81
CA GLN A 273 19.87 4.23 -0.48
C GLN A 273 19.35 2.80 -0.28
N SER A 274 18.27 2.40 -0.98
CA SER A 274 17.63 1.08 -0.82
C SER A 274 18.52 -0.10 -1.25
N ASP A 275 18.57 -1.14 -0.42
CA ASP A 275 19.24 -2.41 -0.72
C ASP A 275 18.59 -3.17 -1.89
N MET A 276 17.28 -2.98 -2.07
CA MET A 276 16.47 -3.77 -3.00
C MET A 276 16.63 -3.36 -4.48
N ILE A 277 17.38 -2.29 -4.80
CA ILE A 277 17.51 -1.86 -6.21
C ILE A 277 18.32 -2.86 -7.04
N GLY A 278 17.77 -3.24 -8.19
CA GLY A 278 18.41 -4.10 -9.17
C GLY A 278 19.48 -3.34 -9.96
N VAL A 279 20.75 -3.65 -9.69
CA VAL A 279 21.91 -3.12 -10.44
C VAL A 279 22.89 -4.22 -10.84
N ASN A 280 23.59 -4.02 -11.95
CA ASN A 280 24.72 -4.85 -12.37
C ASN A 280 25.96 -4.58 -11.50
N THR A 281 26.20 -3.29 -11.15
CA THR A 281 27.32 -2.88 -10.27
C THR A 281 26.96 -1.63 -9.47
N GLU A 282 27.58 -1.42 -8.30
CA GLU A 282 27.42 -0.17 -7.52
C GLU A 282 27.85 1.09 -8.30
N LEU A 283 28.74 0.93 -9.29
CA LEU A 283 29.16 2.05 -10.15
C LEU A 283 28.00 2.56 -11.02
N GLU A 284 27.00 1.73 -11.35
CA GLU A 284 25.77 2.21 -12.00
C GLU A 284 24.93 3.10 -11.08
N VAL A 285 24.93 2.86 -9.76
CA VAL A 285 24.26 3.73 -8.78
C VAL A 285 24.96 5.09 -8.75
N PHE A 286 26.29 5.11 -8.74
CA PHE A 286 27.07 6.34 -8.87
C PHE A 286 26.80 7.06 -10.20
N MET A 287 26.79 6.35 -11.34
CA MET A 287 26.52 6.95 -12.64
C MET A 287 25.07 7.45 -12.79
N ALA A 288 24.10 6.78 -12.17
CA ALA A 288 22.71 7.24 -12.08
C ALA A 288 22.60 8.55 -11.27
N ALA A 289 23.29 8.62 -10.12
CA ALA A 289 23.35 9.84 -9.32
C ALA A 289 24.06 10.99 -10.07
N ALA A 290 25.18 10.70 -10.75
CA ALA A 290 25.88 11.68 -11.57
C ALA A 290 25.03 12.20 -12.73
N ARG A 291 24.24 11.33 -13.37
CA ARG A 291 23.26 11.70 -14.42
C ARG A 291 22.15 12.60 -13.86
N TRP A 292 21.65 12.32 -12.65
CA TRP A 292 20.65 13.17 -11.97
C TRP A 292 21.20 14.55 -11.60
N LEU A 293 22.40 14.62 -11.03
CA LEU A 293 23.09 15.86 -10.67
C LEU A 293 23.36 16.72 -11.92
N SER A 294 23.83 16.11 -13.01
CA SER A 294 24.21 16.81 -14.25
C SER A 294 23.04 17.49 -14.96
N HIS A 295 21.80 16.99 -14.82
CA HIS A 295 20.64 17.47 -15.57
C HIS A 295 20.22 18.91 -15.24
N HIS A 296 20.42 19.34 -14.00
CA HIS A 296 20.17 20.72 -13.56
C HIS A 296 21.44 21.28 -12.91
N TRP A 297 22.56 21.17 -13.62
CA TRP A 297 23.81 21.82 -13.22
C TRP A 297 23.77 23.33 -13.55
N PRO A 298 24.22 24.24 -12.66
CA PRO A 298 24.84 24.01 -11.34
C PRO A 298 23.83 23.97 -10.18
N GLN A 299 22.53 24.12 -10.42
CA GLN A 299 21.49 24.22 -9.37
C GLN A 299 21.50 23.03 -8.39
N ARG A 300 21.83 21.82 -8.87
CA ARG A 300 21.98 20.59 -8.06
C ARG A 300 23.37 20.39 -7.43
N GLN A 301 24.30 21.32 -7.56
CA GLN A 301 25.68 21.17 -7.05
C GLN A 301 25.72 21.05 -5.51
N GLY A 302 24.84 21.75 -4.78
CA GLY A 302 24.76 21.64 -3.32
C GLY A 302 24.38 20.23 -2.84
N ASN A 303 23.72 19.43 -3.69
CA ASN A 303 23.23 18.09 -3.37
C ASN A 303 24.27 16.98 -3.57
N ILE A 304 25.50 17.32 -3.99
CA ILE A 304 26.58 16.33 -4.19
C ILE A 304 26.83 15.54 -2.89
N THR A 305 26.89 16.21 -1.74
CA THR A 305 27.18 15.58 -0.44
C THR A 305 26.18 14.47 -0.11
N ASP A 306 24.88 14.74 -0.26
CA ASP A 306 23.81 13.79 0.09
C ASP A 306 23.75 12.61 -0.89
N ALA A 307 23.96 12.88 -2.18
CA ALA A 307 24.01 11.85 -3.21
C ALA A 307 25.22 10.91 -3.00
N VAL A 308 26.35 11.45 -2.54
CA VAL A 308 27.62 10.73 -2.37
C VAL A 308 27.66 9.91 -1.09
N SER A 309 27.13 10.43 0.03
CA SER A 309 26.98 9.67 1.27
C SER A 309 26.04 8.46 1.14
N SER A 310 25.19 8.47 0.11
CA SER A 310 24.24 7.39 -0.23
C SER A 310 24.83 6.29 -1.12
N ILE A 311 26.06 6.44 -1.62
CA ILE A 311 26.72 5.51 -2.57
C ILE A 311 27.76 4.66 -1.84
N ARG A 312 27.74 3.35 -2.09
CA ARG A 312 28.52 2.38 -1.32
C ARG A 312 29.87 2.11 -1.97
N PHE A 313 30.75 3.12 -2.03
CA PHE A 313 32.05 3.04 -2.71
C PHE A 313 32.89 1.80 -2.32
N GLY A 314 32.74 1.28 -1.09
CA GLY A 314 33.34 0.00 -0.66
C GLY A 314 32.83 -1.27 -1.37
N LEU A 315 31.87 -1.16 -2.30
CA LEU A 315 31.40 -2.23 -3.20
C LEU A 315 31.85 -2.03 -4.66
N ILE A 316 32.44 -0.88 -5.00
CA ILE A 316 32.97 -0.62 -6.34
C ILE A 316 34.41 -1.15 -6.42
N PRO A 317 34.76 -2.01 -7.40
CA PRO A 317 36.13 -2.50 -7.55
C PRO A 317 37.18 -1.36 -7.62
N PRO A 318 38.29 -1.44 -6.87
CA PRO A 318 39.22 -0.31 -6.71
C PRO A 318 39.87 0.14 -8.03
N TRP A 319 40.02 -0.76 -9.02
CA TRP A 319 40.51 -0.39 -10.35
C TRP A 319 39.54 0.53 -11.11
N LEU A 320 38.22 0.40 -10.91
CA LEU A 320 37.22 1.33 -11.47
C LEU A 320 37.28 2.67 -10.73
N LEU A 321 37.42 2.66 -9.40
CA LEU A 321 37.57 3.87 -8.58
C LEU A 321 38.84 4.68 -8.92
N ILE A 322 39.92 4.01 -9.31
CA ILE A 322 41.14 4.66 -9.82
C ILE A 322 40.92 5.22 -11.23
N ARG A 323 40.22 4.51 -12.12
CA ARG A 323 39.91 4.99 -13.48
C ARG A 323 38.95 6.17 -13.50
N LEU A 324 37.95 6.19 -12.61
CA LEU A 324 36.97 7.25 -12.46
C LEU A 324 37.60 8.62 -12.13
N GLN A 325 38.79 8.61 -11.51
CA GLN A 325 39.58 9.82 -11.23
C GLN A 325 40.43 10.30 -12.43
N LYS A 326 40.49 9.57 -13.55
CA LYS A 326 41.23 10.00 -14.74
C LYS A 326 40.35 10.93 -15.60
N PRO A 327 40.83 12.14 -15.96
CA PRO A 327 40.04 13.08 -16.75
C PRO A 327 39.75 12.55 -18.16
N ASP A 328 40.73 11.88 -18.78
CA ASP A 328 40.70 11.44 -20.18
C ASP A 328 39.70 10.30 -20.47
N VAL A 329 39.15 9.68 -19.42
CA VAL A 329 38.27 8.51 -19.48
C VAL A 329 36.85 8.85 -18.99
N THR A 330 36.63 10.08 -18.50
CA THR A 330 35.47 10.45 -17.72
C THR A 330 34.72 11.62 -18.36
N SER A 331 33.43 11.44 -18.65
CA SER A 331 32.62 12.48 -19.30
C SER A 331 32.61 13.78 -18.50
N VAL A 332 32.53 14.93 -19.19
CA VAL A 332 32.71 16.26 -18.57
C VAL A 332 31.76 16.53 -17.39
N GLY A 333 30.55 15.97 -17.40
CA GLY A 333 29.62 16.05 -16.26
C GLY A 333 30.09 15.24 -15.06
N VAL A 334 30.49 13.98 -15.26
CA VAL A 334 30.99 13.11 -14.20
C VAL A 334 32.33 13.61 -13.65
N GLY A 335 33.23 14.10 -14.51
CA GLY A 335 34.54 14.61 -14.11
C GLY A 335 34.46 15.80 -13.15
N ARG A 336 33.49 16.71 -13.35
CA ARG A 336 33.20 17.81 -12.41
C ARG A 336 32.75 17.32 -11.05
N ILE A 337 31.95 16.26 -11.00
CA ILE A 337 31.47 15.66 -9.75
C ILE A 337 32.63 14.95 -9.05
N VAL A 338 33.41 14.13 -9.77
CA VAL A 338 34.59 13.42 -9.23
C VAL A 338 35.68 14.38 -8.75
N ALA A 339 35.81 15.57 -9.34
CA ALA A 339 36.74 16.59 -8.87
C ALA A 339 36.38 17.18 -7.48
N HIS A 340 35.14 17.03 -7.02
CA HIS A 340 34.69 17.58 -5.74
C HIS A 340 35.38 16.85 -4.56
N PRO A 341 35.92 17.56 -3.55
CA PRO A 341 36.78 16.94 -2.52
C PRO A 341 36.08 15.81 -1.74
N ILE A 342 34.80 15.98 -1.42
CA ILE A 342 33.98 14.95 -0.73
C ILE A 342 33.88 13.66 -1.58
N VAL A 343 33.78 13.80 -2.91
CA VAL A 343 33.72 12.65 -3.84
C VAL A 343 35.08 11.96 -3.91
N ARG A 344 36.17 12.73 -3.98
CA ARG A 344 37.54 12.18 -3.96
C ARG A 344 37.81 11.40 -2.68
N GLN A 345 37.40 11.94 -1.53
CA GLN A 345 37.52 11.27 -0.24
C GLN A 345 36.71 9.95 -0.21
N ALA A 346 35.42 9.98 -0.56
CA ALA A 346 34.59 8.76 -0.58
C ALA A 346 35.12 7.68 -1.56
N ILE A 347 35.73 8.10 -2.68
CA ILE A 347 36.44 7.21 -3.61
C ILE A 347 37.70 6.61 -2.96
N HIS A 348 38.48 7.40 -2.21
CA HIS A 348 39.69 6.93 -1.51
C HIS A 348 39.33 5.98 -0.35
N ASP A 349 38.29 6.29 0.42
CA ASP A 349 37.75 5.43 1.48
C ASP A 349 37.23 4.10 0.90
N GLY A 350 36.57 4.14 -0.26
CA GLY A 350 36.16 2.94 -1.01
C GLY A 350 37.33 2.08 -1.50
N ILE A 351 38.41 2.71 -1.99
CA ILE A 351 39.65 2.02 -2.36
C ILE A 351 40.31 1.40 -1.11
N ALA A 352 40.37 2.11 0.01
CA ALA A 352 40.94 1.62 1.25
C ALA A 352 40.16 0.42 1.80
N TYR A 353 38.83 0.51 1.86
CA TYR A 353 37.96 -0.58 2.30
C TYR A 353 38.10 -1.82 1.40
N THR A 354 38.02 -1.65 0.08
CA THR A 354 38.11 -2.78 -0.86
C THR A 354 39.50 -3.40 -0.90
N THR A 355 40.56 -2.61 -0.83
CA THR A 355 41.95 -3.13 -0.76
C THR A 355 42.18 -3.88 0.55
N THR A 356 41.65 -3.39 1.67
CA THR A 356 41.71 -4.10 2.97
C THR A 356 40.92 -5.41 2.92
N ARG A 357 39.71 -5.41 2.34
CA ARG A 357 38.90 -6.62 2.12
C ARG A 357 39.62 -7.65 1.25
N LEU A 358 40.37 -7.22 0.24
CA LEU A 358 41.20 -8.09 -0.60
C LEU A 358 42.44 -8.62 0.15
N PHE A 359 43.06 -7.81 1.03
CA PHE A 359 44.21 -8.21 1.84
C PHE A 359 43.89 -9.36 2.80
N TYR A 360 42.76 -9.30 3.51
CA TYR A 360 42.32 -10.41 4.38
C TYR A 360 41.79 -11.61 3.58
N GLY A 361 41.34 -11.41 2.34
CA GLY A 361 40.99 -12.49 1.41
C GLY A 361 39.91 -13.43 1.95
N ALA A 362 40.30 -14.67 2.27
CA ALA A 362 39.43 -15.70 2.82
C ALA A 362 39.29 -15.66 4.36
N ASP A 363 40.13 -14.90 5.08
CA ASP A 363 40.03 -14.76 6.54
C ASP A 363 38.95 -13.74 6.92
N ARG A 364 37.73 -14.27 7.07
CA ARG A 364 36.53 -13.48 7.37
C ARG A 364 36.50 -12.98 8.81
N GLU A 365 37.12 -13.70 9.75
CA GLU A 365 37.10 -13.36 11.17
C GLU A 365 38.16 -12.31 11.51
N ALA A 366 39.37 -12.39 10.93
CA ALA A 366 40.34 -11.31 11.02
C ALA A 366 39.81 -10.02 10.37
N PHE A 367 39.07 -10.11 9.25
CA PHE A 367 38.41 -8.95 8.65
C PHE A 367 37.30 -8.38 9.55
N LYS A 368 36.42 -9.20 10.13
CA LYS A 368 35.43 -8.75 11.13
C LYS A 368 36.09 -8.07 12.33
N LEU A 369 37.18 -8.64 12.85
CA LEU A 369 37.93 -8.08 13.97
C LEU A 369 38.58 -6.74 13.61
N TYR A 370 39.08 -6.59 12.38
CA TYR A 370 39.57 -5.31 11.84
C TYR A 370 38.44 -4.26 11.79
N LEU A 371 37.27 -4.61 11.26
CA LEU A 371 36.11 -3.71 11.21
C LEU A 371 35.65 -3.29 12.61
N HIS A 372 35.58 -4.22 13.57
CA HIS A 372 35.25 -3.91 14.96
C HIS A 372 36.31 -3.00 15.63
N LYS A 373 37.61 -3.19 15.34
CA LYS A 373 38.68 -2.34 15.87
C LYS A 373 38.71 -0.93 15.26
N THR A 374 38.21 -0.77 14.04
CA THR A 374 38.19 0.51 13.31
C THR A 374 36.84 1.23 13.37
N GLY A 375 35.79 0.58 13.89
CA GLY A 375 34.42 1.12 13.92
C GLY A 375 33.73 1.15 12.54
N VAL A 376 34.37 0.63 11.50
CA VAL A 376 33.87 0.68 10.12
C VAL A 376 32.76 -0.36 9.94
N LYS A 377 31.53 0.10 9.72
CA LYS A 377 30.41 -0.78 9.37
C LYS A 377 30.59 -1.28 7.92
N PRO A 378 30.42 -2.59 7.65
CA PRO A 378 30.45 -3.08 6.28
C PRO A 378 29.23 -2.57 5.49
N PRO A 379 29.37 -2.16 4.22
CA PRO A 379 28.24 -1.78 3.39
C PRO A 379 27.36 -2.98 3.09
N ALA A 380 26.04 -2.81 3.28
CA ALA A 380 25.04 -3.79 2.91
C ALA A 380 25.10 -4.09 1.39
N GLN A 381 24.80 -5.34 1.01
CA GLN A 381 24.74 -5.75 -0.39
C GLN A 381 23.48 -5.19 -1.07
N ARG A 382 23.41 -5.30 -2.40
CA ARG A 382 22.20 -4.99 -3.17
C ARG A 382 21.69 -6.21 -3.93
N THR A 383 20.49 -6.10 -4.49
CA THR A 383 19.95 -7.04 -5.47
C THR A 383 20.79 -7.03 -6.76
N TRP A 384 21.83 -7.87 -6.83
CA TRP A 384 22.71 -7.97 -7.99
C TRP A 384 22.01 -8.67 -9.17
N ILE A 385 21.75 -7.92 -10.24
CA ILE A 385 21.15 -8.40 -11.49
C ILE A 385 22.19 -8.55 -12.61
N TYR A 386 21.87 -9.39 -13.59
CA TYR A 386 22.64 -9.69 -14.78
C TYR A 386 21.75 -9.59 -16.01
N ASP A 387 21.97 -8.55 -16.84
CA ASP A 387 21.49 -8.55 -18.22
C ASP A 387 22.55 -9.20 -19.13
N ARG A 388 22.12 -10.23 -19.88
CA ARG A 388 22.88 -10.89 -20.96
C ARG A 388 23.36 -9.91 -22.04
N LYS A 389 22.68 -8.78 -22.19
CA LYS A 389 22.87 -7.73 -23.21
C LYS A 389 23.59 -6.49 -22.70
N CYS A 390 23.80 -6.35 -21.40
CA CYS A 390 24.65 -5.28 -20.85
C CYS A 390 26.08 -5.47 -21.40
N PRO A 391 26.68 -4.45 -22.04
CA PRO A 391 27.96 -4.63 -22.74
C PRO A 391 29.14 -4.79 -21.78
N TYR A 392 29.10 -4.14 -20.61
CA TYR A 392 30.18 -4.14 -19.61
C TYR A 392 29.97 -5.14 -18.46
N HIS A 393 28.74 -5.63 -18.22
CA HIS A 393 28.54 -6.65 -17.18
C HIS A 393 28.94 -8.04 -17.71
N HIS A 394 30.07 -8.52 -17.23
CA HIS A 394 30.53 -9.89 -17.45
C HIS A 394 30.53 -10.68 -16.15
N ARG A 395 30.04 -11.93 -16.19
CA ARG A 395 30.10 -12.82 -15.03
C ARG A 395 31.54 -13.08 -14.60
N MET A 396 31.71 -13.25 -13.29
CA MET A 396 32.89 -13.69 -12.53
C MET A 396 34.10 -14.25 -13.32
N GLN A 397 33.87 -15.29 -14.13
CA GLN A 397 34.88 -16.13 -14.80
C GLN A 397 35.16 -15.75 -16.27
N CYS A 398 34.55 -14.66 -16.75
CA CYS A 398 34.74 -14.19 -18.13
C CYS A 398 36.14 -13.60 -18.34
N ARG A 399 36.78 -13.92 -19.49
CA ARG A 399 38.06 -13.34 -19.91
C ARG A 399 37.92 -12.00 -20.63
N ASN A 400 36.72 -11.63 -21.07
CA ASN A 400 36.44 -10.26 -21.50
C ASN A 400 36.17 -9.43 -20.24
N THR A 401 36.87 -8.30 -20.13
CA THR A 401 36.53 -7.19 -19.24
C THR A 401 36.32 -5.96 -20.11
N LEU A 402 35.10 -5.75 -20.61
CA LEU A 402 34.73 -4.48 -21.22
C LEU A 402 34.68 -3.38 -20.16
N ASP A 403 35.14 -2.20 -20.53
CA ASP A 403 35.29 -1.08 -19.62
C ASP A 403 33.96 -0.38 -19.36
N LEU A 404 33.56 -0.29 -18.08
CA LEU A 404 32.42 0.52 -17.65
C LEU A 404 32.80 2.01 -17.65
N THR A 405 32.71 2.64 -18.82
CA THR A 405 32.74 4.11 -18.98
C THR A 405 31.33 4.69 -18.82
N TYR A 406 31.24 6.00 -18.57
CA TYR A 406 29.93 6.67 -18.49
C TYR A 406 29.17 6.62 -19.82
N ASP A 407 29.89 6.64 -20.96
CA ASP A 407 29.26 6.59 -22.28
C ASP A 407 28.73 5.19 -22.59
N ALA A 408 29.45 4.12 -22.19
CA ALA A 408 28.94 2.75 -22.27
C ALA A 408 27.70 2.52 -21.37
N PHE A 409 27.65 3.19 -20.21
CA PHE A 409 26.45 3.24 -19.36
C PHE A 409 25.29 3.97 -20.05
N LEU A 410 25.53 5.12 -20.69
CA LEU A 410 24.51 5.82 -21.48
C LEU A 410 24.03 5.00 -22.68
N GLU A 411 24.91 4.29 -23.38
CA GLU A 411 24.54 3.35 -24.45
C GLU A 411 23.62 2.23 -23.93
N TYR A 412 23.90 1.68 -22.75
CA TYR A 412 23.05 0.68 -22.12
C TYR A 412 21.69 1.25 -21.69
N LEU A 413 21.63 2.46 -21.12
CA LEU A 413 20.35 3.14 -20.84
C LEU A 413 19.55 3.41 -22.13
N ASN A 414 20.21 3.84 -23.21
CA ASN A 414 19.60 4.04 -24.53
C ASN A 414 19.12 2.72 -25.16
N TYR A 415 19.80 1.60 -24.87
CA TYR A 415 19.35 0.26 -25.25
C TYR A 415 18.10 -0.14 -24.46
N LEU A 416 18.05 0.07 -23.13
CA LEU A 416 16.88 -0.21 -22.28
C LEU A 416 15.64 0.58 -22.72
N GLN A 417 15.78 1.86 -23.10
CA GLN A 417 14.70 2.68 -23.67
C GLN A 417 14.05 2.09 -24.93
N ARG A 418 14.76 1.20 -25.66
CA ARG A 418 14.31 0.60 -26.93
C ARG A 418 13.72 -0.81 -26.74
N GLN A 419 13.70 -1.34 -25.52
CA GLN A 419 13.17 -2.69 -25.26
C GLN A 419 11.66 -2.68 -25.02
N HIS A 420 11.05 -3.87 -25.06
CA HIS A 420 9.64 -4.04 -24.71
C HIS A 420 9.37 -3.73 -23.22
N ARG A 421 8.13 -3.34 -22.89
CA ARG A 421 7.65 -3.01 -21.53
C ARG A 421 8.08 -4.02 -20.47
N ASP A 422 8.02 -5.30 -20.82
CA ASP A 422 8.33 -6.47 -19.97
C ASP A 422 9.82 -6.86 -19.92
N TYR A 423 10.74 -6.13 -20.55
CA TYR A 423 12.14 -6.57 -20.72
C TYR A 423 12.86 -6.90 -19.40
N TRP A 424 12.50 -6.21 -18.32
CA TRP A 424 13.02 -6.45 -16.98
C TRP A 424 12.80 -7.90 -16.50
N LYS A 425 11.78 -8.63 -17.00
CA LYS A 425 11.55 -10.06 -16.73
C LYS A 425 12.64 -10.98 -17.30
N SER A 426 13.47 -10.49 -18.23
CA SER A 426 14.60 -11.23 -18.79
C SER A 426 15.89 -11.11 -17.96
N LEU A 427 15.90 -10.26 -16.93
CA LEU A 427 17.02 -10.08 -16.02
C LEU A 427 17.17 -11.30 -15.10
N GLU A 428 18.41 -11.73 -14.90
CA GLU A 428 18.75 -12.83 -14.00
C GLU A 428 19.42 -12.26 -12.74
N PRO A 429 19.07 -12.66 -11.50
CA PRO A 429 20.00 -12.50 -10.38
C PRO A 429 21.34 -13.18 -10.73
N VAL A 430 22.46 -12.53 -10.36
CA VAL A 430 23.82 -12.87 -10.82
C VAL A 430 24.18 -14.36 -10.65
N ASP A 431 23.72 -14.98 -9.56
CA ASP A 431 24.05 -16.35 -9.18
C ASP A 431 23.39 -17.45 -10.04
N LYS A 432 22.44 -17.11 -10.94
CA LYS A 432 21.71 -18.10 -11.76
C LYS A 432 22.59 -18.94 -12.70
N SER A 433 23.82 -18.52 -13.01
CA SER A 433 24.77 -19.25 -13.86
C SER A 433 26.17 -18.65 -13.76
N ASN A 434 27.19 -19.47 -14.06
CA ASN A 434 28.58 -18.99 -14.20
C ASN A 434 28.93 -18.52 -15.63
N VAL A 435 28.02 -18.66 -16.60
CA VAL A 435 28.32 -18.49 -18.03
C VAL A 435 27.84 -17.14 -18.58
N CYS A 436 28.74 -16.43 -19.27
CA CYS A 436 28.43 -15.21 -20.02
C CYS A 436 28.17 -15.56 -21.50
N ILE A 437 26.90 -15.76 -21.86
CA ILE A 437 26.46 -16.27 -23.19
C ILE A 437 26.90 -15.33 -24.33
N SER A 438 26.81 -14.01 -24.13
CA SER A 438 27.26 -12.99 -25.10
C SER A 438 28.77 -13.06 -25.38
N CYS A 439 29.57 -13.60 -24.45
CA CYS A 439 31.00 -13.86 -24.66
C CYS A 439 31.32 -15.29 -25.14
N GLN A 440 30.32 -16.18 -25.25
CA GLN A 440 30.44 -17.43 -26.01
C GLN A 440 30.19 -17.19 -27.50
N ALA A 441 29.16 -16.41 -27.86
CA ALA A 441 28.87 -16.07 -29.26
C ALA A 441 30.06 -15.38 -29.96
N LYS A 442 30.73 -14.44 -29.28
CA LYS A 442 31.97 -13.80 -29.78
C LYS A 442 33.13 -14.78 -30.01
N LYS A 443 33.14 -15.97 -29.38
CA LYS A 443 34.14 -17.01 -29.68
C LYS A 443 33.81 -17.75 -30.98
N SER A 444 32.55 -18.12 -31.20
CA SER A 444 32.15 -18.88 -32.40
C SER A 444 32.43 -18.14 -33.71
N ASP A 445 32.31 -16.81 -33.74
CA ASP A 445 32.68 -16.00 -34.90
C ASP A 445 34.20 -15.83 -35.07
N LEU A 446 34.97 -15.81 -33.97
CA LEU A 446 36.45 -15.83 -34.00
C LEU A 446 37.04 -17.20 -34.35
N THR A 447 36.24 -18.28 -34.35
CA THR A 447 36.65 -19.63 -34.78
C THR A 447 36.19 -20.00 -36.19
N LYS A 448 35.58 -19.08 -36.94
CA LYS A 448 35.46 -19.24 -38.39
C LYS A 448 36.83 -19.01 -39.02
N PRO A 449 37.41 -19.97 -39.77
CA PRO A 449 38.57 -19.65 -40.58
C PRO A 449 38.17 -18.61 -41.64
N ASN A 450 39.08 -17.69 -41.95
CA ASN A 450 38.94 -16.87 -43.14
C ASN A 450 39.08 -17.79 -44.37
N SER A 451 38.03 -17.87 -45.17
CA SER A 451 37.98 -18.57 -46.46
C SER A 451 38.09 -17.58 -47.62
#